data_AF-A0A0J7Z3A8-F1
#
_entry.id   AF-A0A0J7Z3A8-F1
#
_cell.length_a   1.000
_cell.length_b   1.000
_cell.length_c   1.000
_cell.angle_alpha   90.00
_cell.angle_beta   90.00
_cell.angle_gamma   90.00
#
_symmetry.space_group_name_H-M   'P 1'
#
loop_
_entity.id
_entity.type
_entity.pdbx_description
1 polymer ?
#
loop_
_entity_poly.entity_id
_entity_poly.type
_entity_poly.pdbx_seq_one_letter_code
_entity_poly.pdbx_strand_id
1 'polypeptide(L)'
;MTDNSTRLDHIVLWVRDPAASAAFYQETLGLAPVRLTEFIAGEAPFPSVRVNDETILDLMPMTMAERMKMLPGAAESAGHPVNHVCLSLPDADFHGLRTHLEEQDVPVSDYSYDSFGARGKAKRSFYFRDPDGNVFEARHYD
;
A
#
# COMPACT_ATOMS: atom_id res chain seq x y z
N MET A 1 17.00 2.72 -21.81
CA MET A 1 15.86 2.00 -21.23
C MET A 1 14.60 2.56 -21.87
N THR A 2 14.10 1.94 -22.93
CA THR A 2 12.96 2.44 -23.74
C THR A 2 11.91 1.36 -23.99
N ASP A 3 12.13 0.18 -23.42
CA ASP A 3 11.33 -1.04 -23.55
C ASP A 3 10.35 -1.24 -22.39
N ASN A 4 10.32 -0.31 -21.42
CA ASN A 4 9.49 -0.41 -20.20
C ASN A 4 9.67 -1.75 -19.47
N SER A 5 10.91 -2.27 -19.41
CA SER A 5 11.25 -3.53 -18.73
C SER A 5 11.40 -3.40 -17.21
N THR A 6 11.59 -2.19 -16.68
CA THR A 6 11.62 -1.94 -15.24
C THR A 6 10.28 -2.32 -14.59
N ARG A 7 10.35 -2.93 -13.40
CA ARG A 7 9.19 -3.25 -12.55
C ARG A 7 9.33 -2.55 -11.21
N LEU A 8 8.20 -2.29 -10.57
CA LEU A 8 8.17 -1.84 -9.19
C LEU A 8 8.20 -3.08 -8.30
N ASP A 9 9.36 -3.37 -7.73
CA ASP A 9 9.58 -4.56 -6.89
C ASP A 9 8.91 -4.42 -5.51
N HIS A 10 9.14 -3.30 -4.84
CA HIS A 10 8.49 -3.03 -3.56
C HIS A 10 8.31 -1.54 -3.28
N ILE A 11 7.41 -1.24 -2.36
CA ILE A 11 7.27 0.06 -1.71
C ILE A 11 7.40 -0.15 -0.20
N VAL A 12 8.22 0.67 0.45
CA VAL A 12 8.30 0.69 1.91
C VAL A 12 7.20 1.59 2.48
N LEU A 13 6.40 1.05 3.38
CA LEU A 13 5.42 1.79 4.18
C LEU A 13 5.90 1.81 5.63
N TRP A 14 5.98 3.02 6.18
CA TRP A 14 6.29 3.21 7.59
C TRP A 14 5.03 3.01 8.42
N VAL A 15 5.09 2.06 9.36
CA VAL A 15 3.95 1.63 10.15
C VAL A 15 4.29 1.56 11.65
N ARG A 16 3.30 1.80 12.51
CA ARG A 16 3.49 1.70 13.97
C ARG A 16 3.50 0.26 14.45
N ASP A 17 2.65 -0.58 13.87
CA ASP A 17 2.50 -2.00 14.21
C ASP A 17 2.41 -2.84 12.92
N PRO A 18 3.53 -3.43 12.46
CA PRO A 18 3.53 -4.20 11.21
C PRO A 18 2.57 -5.39 11.17
N ALA A 19 2.26 -6.02 12.31
CA ALA A 19 1.34 -7.14 12.34
C ALA A 19 -0.11 -6.66 12.18
N ALA A 20 -0.47 -5.57 12.88
CA ALA A 20 -1.77 -4.94 12.71
C ALA A 20 -1.95 -4.36 11.29
N SER A 21 -0.91 -3.75 10.72
CA SER A 21 -0.95 -3.28 9.33
C SER A 21 -1.12 -4.45 8.36
N ALA A 22 -0.41 -5.57 8.55
CA ALA A 22 -0.58 -6.76 7.69
C ALA A 22 -2.02 -7.30 7.74
N ALA A 23 -2.63 -7.35 8.92
CA ALA A 23 -4.03 -7.73 9.08
C ALA A 23 -4.96 -6.76 8.32
N PHE A 24 -4.75 -5.44 8.48
CA PHE A 24 -5.53 -4.43 7.75
C PHE A 24 -5.46 -4.62 6.23
N TYR A 25 -4.26 -4.76 5.66
CA TYR A 25 -4.09 -4.94 4.21
C TYR A 25 -4.67 -6.27 3.72
N GLN A 26 -4.60 -7.33 4.52
CA GLN A 26 -5.22 -8.61 4.20
C GLN A 26 -6.75 -8.52 4.20
N GLU A 27 -7.34 -7.93 5.23
CA GLU A 27 -8.78 -7.88 5.43
C GLU A 27 -9.45 -6.84 4.52
N THR A 28 -8.82 -5.69 4.33
CA THR A 28 -9.38 -4.57 3.56
C THR A 28 -9.12 -4.72 2.07
N LEU A 29 -7.92 -5.13 1.68
CA LEU A 29 -7.46 -5.15 0.29
C LEU A 29 -7.23 -6.57 -0.25
N GLY A 30 -7.41 -7.61 0.56
CA GLY A 30 -7.16 -8.99 0.15
C GLY A 30 -5.69 -9.33 -0.08
N LEU A 31 -4.76 -8.46 0.36
CA LEU A 31 -3.33 -8.65 0.08
C LEU A 31 -2.73 -9.69 1.03
N ALA A 32 -2.23 -10.79 0.46
CA ALA A 32 -1.68 -11.88 1.26
C ALA A 32 -0.40 -11.45 2.01
N PRO A 33 -0.31 -11.67 3.33
CA PRO A 33 0.90 -11.41 4.10
C PRO A 33 2.08 -12.26 3.62
N VAL A 34 3.27 -11.71 3.81
CA VAL A 34 4.56 -12.28 3.46
C VAL A 34 5.44 -12.21 4.68
N ARG A 35 5.96 -13.36 5.12
CA ARG A 35 6.84 -13.49 6.28
C ARG A 35 6.26 -12.97 7.60
N LEU A 36 4.93 -12.90 7.73
CA LEU A 36 4.27 -12.42 8.95
C LEU A 36 4.55 -13.34 10.15
N THR A 37 4.52 -14.65 9.95
CA THR A 37 4.82 -15.63 11.01
C THR A 37 6.27 -15.49 11.49
N GLU A 38 7.21 -15.37 10.57
CA GLU A 38 8.63 -15.17 10.85
C GLU A 38 8.88 -13.83 11.56
N PHE A 39 8.15 -12.77 11.19
CA PHE A 39 8.21 -11.49 11.89
C PHE A 39 7.72 -11.61 13.34
N ILE A 40 6.57 -12.26 13.56
CA ILE A 40 6.03 -12.50 14.91
C ILE A 40 6.99 -13.35 15.76
N ALA A 41 7.69 -14.30 15.15
CA ALA A 41 8.71 -15.12 15.81
C ALA A 41 10.04 -14.37 16.06
N GLY A 42 10.21 -13.16 15.52
CA GLY A 42 11.46 -12.39 15.61
C GLY A 42 12.56 -12.83 14.64
N GLU A 43 12.21 -13.66 13.65
CA GLU A 43 13.12 -14.21 12.63
C GLU A 43 13.19 -13.32 11.37
N ALA A 44 12.17 -12.49 11.15
CA ALA A 44 12.15 -11.45 10.12
C ALA A 44 12.14 -10.05 10.75
N PRO A 45 12.85 -9.07 10.19
CA PRO A 45 12.86 -7.70 10.72
C PRO A 45 11.53 -6.95 10.47
N PHE A 46 10.81 -7.33 9.41
CA PHE A 46 9.51 -6.79 9.03
C PHE A 46 8.76 -7.83 8.18
N PRO A 47 7.42 -7.79 8.17
CA PRO A 47 6.60 -8.49 7.19
C PRO A 47 6.29 -7.60 5.98
N SER A 48 5.72 -8.20 4.94
CA SER A 48 5.20 -7.48 3.76
C SER A 48 3.80 -7.97 3.41
N VAL A 49 3.13 -7.31 2.47
CA VAL A 49 1.90 -7.82 1.83
C VAL A 49 2.05 -7.82 0.31
N ARG A 50 1.46 -8.82 -0.34
CA ARG A 50 1.65 -9.03 -1.78
C ARG A 50 0.58 -8.34 -2.61
N VAL A 51 1.01 -7.45 -3.50
CA VAL A 51 0.15 -6.76 -4.47
C VAL A 51 -0.08 -7.64 -5.69
N ASN A 52 0.98 -8.24 -6.22
CA ASN A 52 0.95 -9.21 -7.32
C ASN A 52 2.25 -10.05 -7.31
N ASP A 53 2.50 -10.85 -8.35
CA ASP A 53 3.68 -11.72 -8.44
C ASP A 53 5.03 -10.97 -8.47
N GLU A 54 5.02 -9.69 -8.87
CA GLU A 54 6.21 -8.85 -9.05
C GLU A 54 6.30 -7.70 -8.02
N THR A 55 5.29 -7.49 -7.17
CA THR A 55 5.22 -6.31 -6.28
C THR A 55 4.73 -6.65 -4.87
N ILE A 56 5.46 -6.17 -3.87
CA ILE A 56 5.08 -6.22 -2.45
C ILE A 56 5.08 -4.83 -1.79
N LEU A 57 4.37 -4.69 -0.67
CA LEU A 57 4.47 -3.53 0.23
C LEU A 57 5.16 -3.98 1.51
N ASP A 58 6.34 -3.44 1.79
CA ASP A 58 7.09 -3.73 3.01
C ASP A 58 6.54 -2.90 4.17
N LEU A 59 6.17 -3.57 5.27
CA LEU A 59 5.55 -2.95 6.44
C LEU A 59 6.61 -2.71 7.50
N MET A 60 7.35 -1.61 7.34
CA MET A 60 8.53 -1.35 8.15
C MET A 60 8.19 -0.59 9.44
N PRO A 61 8.63 -1.09 10.61
CA PRO A 61 8.40 -0.39 11.87
C PRO A 61 9.04 0.99 11.85
N MET A 62 8.30 2.03 12.22
CA MET A 62 8.84 3.41 12.33
C MET A 62 10.09 3.50 13.23
N THR A 63 10.17 2.64 14.25
CA THR A 63 11.31 2.58 15.17
C THR A 63 12.62 2.13 14.52
N MET A 64 12.57 1.58 13.30
CA MET A 64 13.77 1.20 12.55
C MET A 64 14.40 2.39 11.81
N ALA A 65 13.65 3.45 11.53
CA ALA A 65 14.10 4.55 10.66
C ALA A 65 15.47 5.12 11.04
N GLU A 66 15.68 5.46 12.32
CA GLU A 66 16.95 6.01 12.82
C GLU A 66 18.14 5.04 12.72
N ARG A 67 17.87 3.73 12.66
CA ARG A 67 18.88 2.68 12.62
C ARG A 67 19.28 2.30 11.20
N MET A 68 18.50 2.70 10.20
CA MET A 68 18.70 2.34 8.80
C MET A 68 19.66 3.27 8.08
N LYS A 69 20.88 3.36 8.59
CA LYS A 69 21.93 4.27 8.07
C LYS A 69 22.39 3.96 6.65
N MET A 70 22.06 2.78 6.11
CA MET A 70 22.32 2.41 4.72
C MET A 70 21.35 3.07 3.74
N LEU A 71 20.16 3.48 4.18
CA LEU A 71 19.19 4.20 3.38
C LEU A 71 19.48 5.71 3.47
N PRO A 72 19.72 6.40 2.34
CA PRO A 72 19.93 7.84 2.35
C PRO A 72 18.72 8.58 2.94
N GLY A 73 18.93 9.32 4.03
CA GLY A 73 17.89 10.11 4.67
C GLY A 73 16.76 9.29 5.30
N ALA A 74 17.06 8.10 5.83
CA ALA A 74 16.04 7.17 6.37
C ALA A 74 15.13 7.80 7.43
N ALA A 75 15.69 8.60 8.34
CA ALA A 75 14.93 9.24 9.40
C ALA A 75 14.06 10.38 8.85
N GLU A 76 14.59 11.16 7.90
CA GLU A 76 13.92 12.30 7.28
C GLU A 76 12.82 11.87 6.30
N SER A 77 12.98 10.71 5.68
CA SER A 77 12.00 10.08 4.78
C SER A 77 11.07 9.08 5.50
N ALA A 78 11.17 8.95 6.82
CA ALA A 78 10.20 8.20 7.60
C ALA A 78 8.85 8.94 7.69
N GLY A 79 7.75 8.19 7.71
CA GLY A 79 6.39 8.73 7.68
C GLY A 79 5.82 8.74 6.27
N HIS A 80 5.30 9.89 5.80
CA HIS A 80 4.52 9.99 4.55
C HIS A 80 5.17 10.90 3.49
N PRO A 81 6.43 10.68 3.08
CA PRO A 81 7.06 11.50 2.02
C PRO A 81 6.46 11.23 0.63
N VAL A 82 5.93 10.02 0.41
CA VAL A 82 5.14 9.67 -0.77
C VAL A 82 3.73 10.18 -0.54
N ASN A 83 3.21 11.01 -1.44
CA ASN A 83 1.87 11.57 -1.29
C ASN A 83 0.79 10.49 -1.30
N HIS A 84 0.86 9.51 -2.21
CA HIS A 84 -0.02 8.34 -2.24
C HIS A 84 0.56 7.18 -3.07
N VAL A 85 0.03 5.98 -2.84
CA VAL A 85 0.24 4.78 -3.68
C VAL A 85 -1.06 4.44 -4.40
N CYS A 86 -1.01 4.29 -5.73
CA CYS A 86 -2.20 3.92 -6.51
C CYS A 86 -2.23 2.42 -6.82
N LEU A 87 -3.33 1.76 -6.45
CA LEU A 87 -3.63 0.35 -6.75
C LEU A 87 -4.74 0.29 -7.81
N SER A 88 -4.46 -0.40 -8.92
CA SER A 88 -5.46 -0.67 -9.95
C SER A 88 -6.19 -1.97 -9.63
N LEU A 89 -7.50 -1.91 -9.54
CA LEU A 89 -8.37 -3.02 -9.13
C LEU A 89 -9.36 -3.38 -10.25
N PRO A 90 -9.76 -4.66 -10.38
CA PRO A 90 -10.96 -5.06 -11.10
C PRO A 90 -12.23 -4.37 -10.57
N ASP A 91 -13.29 -4.33 -11.37
CA ASP A 91 -14.54 -3.60 -11.05
C ASP A 91 -15.15 -4.06 -9.71
N ALA A 92 -15.25 -5.38 -9.54
CA ALA A 92 -15.79 -6.00 -8.33
C ALA A 92 -14.96 -5.66 -7.09
N ASP A 93 -13.63 -5.76 -7.18
CA ASP A 93 -12.73 -5.49 -6.05
C ASP A 93 -12.71 -3.99 -5.70
N PHE A 94 -12.79 -3.11 -6.70
CA PHE A 94 -12.89 -1.67 -6.51
C PHE A 94 -14.15 -1.29 -5.72
N HIS A 95 -15.30 -1.86 -6.09
CA HIS A 95 -16.57 -1.63 -5.40
C HIS A 95 -16.62 -2.30 -4.03
N GLY A 96 -16.10 -3.52 -3.92
CA GLY A 96 -15.98 -4.25 -2.67
C GLY A 96 -15.14 -3.49 -1.66
N LEU A 97 -13.97 -3.00 -2.08
CA LEU A 97 -13.10 -2.17 -1.24
C LEU A 97 -13.81 -0.91 -0.75
N ARG A 98 -14.49 -0.18 -1.65
CA ARG A 98 -15.25 1.02 -1.28
C ARG A 98 -16.28 0.72 -0.19
N THR A 99 -17.08 -0.33 -0.41
CA THR A 99 -18.15 -0.73 0.51
C THR A 99 -17.56 -1.13 1.86
N HIS A 100 -16.51 -1.95 1.85
CA HIS A 100 -15.84 -2.39 3.07
C HIS A 100 -15.28 -1.22 3.88
N LEU A 101 -14.62 -0.25 3.23
CA LEU A 101 -14.09 0.95 3.90
C LEU A 101 -15.21 1.79 4.53
N GLU A 102 -16.33 1.96 3.82
CA GLU A 102 -17.50 2.68 4.35
C GLU A 102 -18.14 1.94 5.53
N GLU A 103 -18.23 0.61 5.50
CA GLU A 103 -18.73 -0.22 6.60
C GLU A 103 -17.84 -0.17 7.86
N GLN A 104 -16.55 0.10 7.70
CA GLN A 104 -15.57 0.27 8.78
C GLN A 104 -15.40 1.74 9.20
N ASP A 105 -16.27 2.65 8.76
CA ASP A 105 -16.19 4.09 9.01
C ASP A 105 -14.84 4.72 8.60
N VAL A 106 -14.14 4.13 7.61
CA VAL A 106 -12.88 4.67 7.10
C VAL A 106 -13.18 5.81 6.12
N PRO A 107 -12.64 7.02 6.33
CA PRO A 107 -12.86 8.14 5.42
C PRO A 107 -12.34 7.86 4.01
N VAL A 108 -13.23 8.06 3.03
CA VAL A 108 -12.95 7.94 1.61
C VAL A 108 -13.29 9.24 0.90
N SER A 109 -12.51 9.62 -0.13
CA SER A 109 -12.86 10.79 -0.97
C SER A 109 -14.11 10.53 -1.79
N ASP A 110 -14.68 11.57 -2.41
CA ASP A 110 -15.60 11.36 -3.54
C ASP A 110 -14.90 10.64 -4.70
N TYR A 111 -15.70 10.07 -5.61
CA TYR A 111 -15.14 9.53 -6.84
C TYR A 111 -14.58 10.64 -7.73
N SER A 112 -13.36 10.42 -8.19
CA SER A 112 -12.77 11.13 -9.32
C SER A 112 -13.00 10.31 -10.58
N TYR A 113 -13.28 10.97 -11.70
CA TYR A 113 -13.55 10.34 -12.99
C TYR A 113 -12.52 10.79 -14.02
N ASP A 114 -12.21 9.91 -14.98
CA ASP A 114 -11.32 10.19 -16.11
C ASP A 114 -9.90 10.66 -15.74
N SER A 115 -9.43 10.33 -14.53
CA SER A 115 -8.08 10.63 -14.08
C SER A 115 -7.07 9.81 -14.91
N PHE A 116 -5.98 10.43 -15.36
CA PHE A 116 -4.97 9.74 -16.16
C PHE A 116 -4.05 8.90 -15.26
N GLY A 117 -3.71 7.68 -15.71
CA GLY A 117 -2.76 6.79 -15.03
C GLY A 117 -2.01 5.91 -16.04
N ALA A 118 -1.32 4.90 -15.54
CA ALA A 118 -0.43 4.04 -16.33
C ALA A 118 -1.06 3.42 -17.61
N ARG A 119 -2.37 3.13 -17.61
CA ARG A 119 -3.09 2.53 -18.74
C ARG A 119 -4.00 3.51 -19.50
N GLY A 120 -3.82 4.82 -19.30
CA GLY A 120 -4.67 5.86 -19.90
C GLY A 120 -5.65 6.48 -18.91
N LYS A 121 -6.84 6.88 -19.37
CA LYS A 121 -7.90 7.41 -18.50
C LYS A 121 -8.56 6.27 -17.74
N ALA A 122 -8.56 6.36 -16.42
CA ALA A 122 -9.32 5.45 -15.58
C ALA A 122 -10.76 5.96 -15.48
N LYS A 123 -11.74 5.06 -15.60
CA LYS A 123 -13.15 5.37 -15.41
C LYS A 123 -13.42 6.04 -14.08
N ARG A 124 -12.80 5.54 -13.00
CA ARG A 124 -12.96 6.12 -11.67
C ARG A 124 -11.81 5.79 -10.71
N SER A 125 -11.62 6.66 -9.74
CA SER A 125 -10.75 6.43 -8.58
C SER A 125 -11.27 7.12 -7.33
N PHE A 126 -10.78 6.70 -6.16
CA PHE A 126 -10.99 7.38 -4.88
C PHE A 126 -9.79 7.18 -3.97
N TYR A 127 -9.67 8.02 -2.95
CA TYR A 127 -8.58 7.99 -2.00
C TYR A 127 -9.04 7.58 -0.60
N PHE A 128 -8.18 6.90 0.13
CA PHE A 128 -8.37 6.52 1.54
C PHE A 128 -7.02 6.48 2.25
N ARG A 129 -7.03 6.25 3.57
CA ARG A 129 -5.81 6.10 4.37
C ARG A 129 -5.76 4.73 5.04
N ASP A 130 -4.55 4.21 5.19
CA ASP A 130 -4.28 3.07 6.06
C ASP A 130 -4.28 3.51 7.56
N PRO A 131 -4.14 2.57 8.51
CA PRO A 131 -4.14 2.87 9.95
C PRO A 131 -3.06 3.86 10.40
N ASP A 132 -1.97 3.97 9.64
CA ASP A 132 -0.84 4.83 9.97
C ASP A 132 -0.88 6.18 9.24
N GLY A 133 -1.81 6.36 8.30
CA GLY A 133 -2.02 7.61 7.56
C GLY A 133 -1.42 7.61 6.15
N ASN A 134 -0.85 6.50 5.68
CA ASN A 134 -0.40 6.36 4.31
C ASN A 134 -1.61 6.46 3.37
N VAL A 135 -1.51 7.31 2.34
CA VAL A 135 -2.62 7.56 1.43
C VAL A 135 -2.58 6.55 0.29
N PHE A 136 -3.72 5.95 0.01
CA PHE A 136 -3.92 5.06 -1.13
C PHE A 136 -4.93 5.66 -2.10
N GLU A 137 -4.66 5.48 -3.39
CA GLU A 137 -5.65 5.63 -4.46
C GLU A 137 -6.10 4.24 -4.88
N ALA A 138 -7.41 3.96 -4.78
CA ALA A 138 -8.02 2.85 -5.50
C ALA A 138 -8.43 3.35 -6.88
N ARG A 139 -8.06 2.63 -7.93
CA ARG A 139 -8.31 3.00 -9.33
C ARG A 139 -8.90 1.85 -10.11
N HIS A 140 -9.82 2.17 -11.02
CA HIS A 140 -10.41 1.21 -11.92
C HIS A 140 -10.55 1.76 -13.34
N TYR A 141 -10.12 0.96 -14.34
CA TYR A 141 -10.00 1.41 -15.72
C TYR A 141 -11.26 1.24 -16.59
N ASP A 142 -12.03 0.15 -16.45
CA ASP A 142 -13.00 -0.31 -17.47
C ASP A 142 -14.44 -0.53 -16.97
#